data_AF-A0A2V7YT95-F1
#
_entry.id   AF-A0A2V7YT95-F1
#
_cell.length_a   1.000
_cell.length_b   1.000
_cell.length_c   1.000
_cell.angle_alpha   90.00
_cell.angle_beta   90.00
_cell.angle_gamma   90.00
#
_symmetry.space_group_name_H-M   'P 1'
#
loop_
_entity.id
_entity.type
_entity.pdbx_description
1 polymer ?
#
loop_
_entity_poly.entity_id
_entity_poly.type
_entity_poly.pdbx_seq_one_letter_code
_entity_poly.pdbx_strand_id
1 'polypeptide(L)' 'MLVSLGFHEVRQRGSHKQFRHPDGRTTTVPFHAGRDISPILLRQIAKDIGLTVEQLLTAR' A
#
# COMPACT_ATOMS: atom_id res chain seq x y z
N MET A 1 -1.75 -1.99 -8.44
CA MET A 1 -1.96 -0.85 -7.54
C MET A 1 -0.66 -0.29 -6.96
N LEU A 2 -0.09 -0.76 -5.84
CA LEU A 2 1.19 -0.17 -5.36
C LEU A 2 2.35 -0.35 -6.37
N VAL A 3 2.47 -1.53 -6.97
CA VAL A 3 3.48 -1.80 -8.01
C VAL A 3 3.29 -0.92 -9.25
N SER A 4 2.04 -0.67 -9.68
CA SER A 4 1.76 0.24 -10.81
C SER A 4 1.99 1.70 -10.46
N LEU A 5 1.99 2.07 -9.18
CA LEU A 5 2.41 3.38 -8.67
C LEU A 5 3.94 3.50 -8.50
N GLY A 6 4.72 2.51 -8.94
CA GLY A 6 6.19 2.53 -8.85
C GLY A 6 6.77 2.10 -7.50
N PHE A 7 5.94 1.60 -6.58
CA PHE A 7 6.44 1.04 -5.33
C PHE A 7 6.96 -0.38 -5.55
N HIS A 8 8.05 -0.72 -4.85
CA HIS A 8 8.56 -2.09 -4.78
C HIS A 8 8.52 -2.60 -3.35
N GLU A 9 8.34 -3.90 -3.20
CA GLU A 9 8.41 -4.56 -1.90
C GLU A 9 9.87 -4.56 -1.42
N VAL A 10 10.10 -4.09 -0.20
CA VAL A 10 11.44 -4.05 0.41
C VAL A 10 11.61 -5.08 1.53
N ARG A 11 10.52 -5.53 2.14
CA ARG A 11 10.54 -6.48 3.24
C ARG A 11 9.18 -7.13 3.46
N GLN A 12 9.19 -8.40 3.84
CA GLN A 12 8.02 -9.07 4.43
C GLN A 12 8.35 -9.59 5.82
N ARG A 13 7.42 -9.42 6.78
CA ARG A 13 7.47 -10.07 8.09
C ARG A 13 6.08 -10.63 8.42
N GLY A 14 5.96 -11.96 8.41
CA GLY A 14 4.67 -12.62 8.57
C GLY A 14 3.67 -12.18 7.50
N SER A 15 2.48 -11.81 7.94
CA SER A 15 1.37 -11.33 7.08
C SER A 15 1.44 -9.84 6.74
N HIS A 16 2.62 -9.21 6.77
CA HIS A 16 2.77 -7.79 6.44
C HIS A 16 3.92 -7.58 5.47
N LYS A 17 3.66 -6.79 4.43
CA LYS A 17 4.64 -6.36 3.41
C LYS A 17 4.90 -4.87 3.52
N GLN A 18 6.17 -4.49 3.42
CA GLN A 18 6.61 -3.11 3.37
C GLN A 18 6.95 -2.74 1.94
N PHE A 19 6.46 -1.58 1.50
CA PHE A 19 6.67 -1.05 0.17
C PHE A 19 7.41 0.29 0.27
N ARG A 20 8.29 0.54 -0.69
CA ARG A 20 9.02 1.79 -0.85
C ARG A 20 8.95 2.26 -2.30
N HIS A 21 8.77 3.56 -2.48
CA HIS A 21 8.94 4.23 -3.76
C HIS A 21 10.31 4.94 -3.79
N PRO A 22 10.98 5.05 -4.96
CA PRO A 22 12.27 5.73 -5.08
C PRO A 22 12.28 7.20 -4.60
N ASP A 23 11.13 7.88 -4.63
CA ASP A 23 10.96 9.25 -4.11
C ASP A 23 10.92 9.35 -2.57
N GLY A 24 11.02 8.23 -1.85
CA GLY A 24 11.07 8.18 -0.39
C GLY A 24 9.75 7.82 0.29
N ARG A 25 8.62 7.75 -0.42
CA ARG A 25 7.34 7.30 0.17
C ARG A 25 7.41 5.82 0.58
N THR A 26 6.77 5.49 1.70
CA THR A 26 6.72 4.12 2.22
C THR A 26 5.34 3.80 2.78
N THR A 27 4.96 2.52 2.79
CA THR A 27 3.76 2.05 3.48
C THR A 27 3.88 0.58 3.84
N THR A 28 3.05 0.12 4.78
CA THR A 28 2.95 -1.30 5.17
C THR A 28 1.54 -1.80 4.90
N VAL A 29 1.44 -2.92 4.18
CA VAL A 29 0.16 -3.51 3.77
C VAL A 29 0.05 -4.92 4.35
N PRO A 30 -1.07 -5.29 4.99
CA PRO A 30 -1.31 -6.67 5.37
C PRO A 30 -1.47 -7.53 4.12
N PHE A 31 -0.82 -8.68 4.14
CA PHE A 31 -0.77 -9.65 3.07
C PHE A 31 -1.20 -11.01 3.63
N HIS A 32 -2.50 -11.26 3.59
CA HIS A 32 -3.13 -12.54 3.92
C HIS A 32 -4.22 -12.81 2.90
N ALA A 33 -4.29 -14.05 2.39
CA ALA A 33 -5.29 -14.44 1.40
C ALA A 33 -6.70 -14.33 1.99
N GLY A 34 -7.66 -13.85 1.20
CA GLY A 34 -9.09 -13.95 1.49
C GLY A 34 -9.68 -12.91 2.45
N ARG A 35 -8.99 -11.79 2.71
CA ARG A 35 -9.55 -10.72 3.55
C ARG A 35 -9.33 -9.34 2.94
N ASP A 36 -10.40 -8.57 2.88
CA ASP A 36 -10.39 -7.19 2.42
C ASP A 36 -9.65 -6.27 3.38
N ILE A 37 -9.08 -5.20 2.82
CA ILE A 37 -8.49 -4.12 3.60
C ILE A 37 -9.63 -3.27 4.19
N SER A 38 -9.61 -3.05 5.50
CA SER A 38 -10.63 -2.20 6.12
C SER A 38 -10.58 -0.76 5.56
N PRO A 39 -11.70 -0.04 5.47
CA PRO A 39 -11.72 1.33 4.97
C PRO A 39 -10.78 2.29 5.73
N ILE A 40 -10.56 2.03 7.03
CA ILE A 40 -9.63 2.78 7.87
C ILE A 40 -8.20 2.55 7.41
N LEU A 41 -7.82 1.29 7.20
CA LEU A 41 -6.48 0.95 6.75
C LEU A 41 -6.21 1.42 5.33
N LEU A 42 -7.21 1.35 4.45
CA LEU A 42 -7.11 1.89 3.09
C LEU A 42 -6.82 3.40 3.11
N ARG A 43 -7.51 4.16 3.97
CA ARG A 43 -7.24 5.59 4.19
C ARG A 43 -5.83 5.84 4.73
N GLN A 44 -5.36 5.01 5.65
CA GLN A 44 -4.00 5.14 6.19
C GLN A 44 -2.94 4.90 5.11
N ILE A 45 -3.08 3.83 4.32
CA ILE A 45 -2.18 3.51 3.21
C ILE A 45 -2.15 4.67 2.20
N ALA A 46 -3.33 5.20 1.83
CA ALA A 46 -3.42 6.33 0.91
C ALA A 46 -2.66 7.55 1.45
N LYS A 47 -2.87 7.87 2.74
CA LYS A 47 -2.18 8.97 3.42
C LYS A 47 -0.66 8.78 3.45
N ASP A 48 -0.18 7.57 3.79
CA ASP A 48 1.25 7.26 3.87
C ASP A 48 1.96 7.51 2.53
N ILE A 49 1.27 7.25 1.41
CA ILE A 49 1.80 7.43 0.07
C ILE A 49 1.35 8.72 -0.64
N GLY A 50 0.72 9.64 0.10
CA GLY A 50 0.34 10.96 -0.40
C GLY A 50 -0.75 10.96 -1.46
N LEU A 51 -1.66 9.98 -1.45
CA LEU A 51 -2.79 9.86 -2.37
C LEU A 51 -4.13 9.97 -1.64
N THR A 52 -5.19 10.28 -2.38
CA THR A 52 -6.55 10.03 -1.94
C THR A 52 -6.91 8.56 -2.07
N VAL A 53 -7.95 8.10 -1.35
CA VAL A 53 -8.46 6.73 -1.48
C VAL A 53 -8.91 6.44 -2.92
N GLU A 54 -9.50 7.42 -3.59
CA GLU A 54 -9.96 7.27 -4.98
C GLU A 54 -8.80 7.11 -5.96
N GLN A 55 -7.76 7.93 -5.84
CA GLN A 55 -6.53 7.78 -6.63
C GLN A 55 -5.89 6.41 -6.40
N LEU A 56 -5.87 5.98 -5.14
CA LEU A 56 -5.34 4.68 -4.74
C LEU A 56 -6.13 3.53 -5.38
N LEU A 57 -7.46 3.59 -5.39
CA LEU A 57 -8.32 2.54 -5.99
C LEU A 57 -8.29 2.54 -7.53
N THR A 58 -8.04 3.70 -8.14
CA THR A 58 -8.00 3.87 -9.61
C THR A 58 -6.64 3.51 -10.21
N ALA A 59 -5.59 3.42 -9.40
CA ALA A 59 -4.27 3.00 -9.82
C ALA A 59 -4.26 1.51 -10.24
N ARG A 60 -4.60 1.26 -11.50
CA ARG A 60 -4.45 -0.04 -12.16
C ARG A 60 -3.00 -0.29 -12.52
#